data_AF-A0A101QTV0-F1
#
_entry.id   AF-A0A101QTV0-F1
#
_cell.length_a   1.000
_cell.length_b   1.000
_cell.length_c   1.000
_cell.angle_alpha   90.00
_cell.angle_beta   90.00
_cell.angle_gamma   90.00
#
_symmetry.space_group_name_H-M   'P 1'
#
loop_
_entity.id
_entity.type
_entity.pdbx_description
1 polymer ?
#
loop_
_entity_poly.entity_id
_entity_poly.type
_entity_poly.pdbx_seq_one_letter_code
_entity_poly.pdbx_strand_id
1 'polypeptide(L)'
;MTSIEPGLVVRNGFAEGPLADAALSRAYRAGQRLAEVQEQASTMTDGQLRDGVYRALRRFTQEQPRTCQVDSLTALIRRGVRIDWPACDRLPCA
;
A
#
# COMPACT_ATOMS: atom_id res chain seq x y z
N MET A 1 -8.46 -25.58 7.76
CA MET A 1 -7.34 -24.67 8.07
C MET A 1 -6.10 -25.33 7.51
N THR A 2 -5.40 -24.67 6.59
CA THR A 2 -4.24 -25.23 5.90
C THR A 2 -3.01 -24.41 6.27
N SER A 3 -1.99 -25.02 6.87
CA SER A 3 -0.73 -24.32 7.15
C SER A 3 0.08 -24.20 5.87
N ILE A 4 0.47 -22.98 5.48
CA ILE A 4 1.37 -22.75 4.35
C ILE A 4 2.82 -22.75 4.85
N GLU A 5 3.08 -21.94 5.88
CA GLU A 5 4.40 -21.81 6.51
C GLU A 5 4.22 -21.34 7.97
N PRO A 6 5.27 -21.40 8.81
CA PRO A 6 5.18 -20.89 10.18
C PRO A 6 4.68 -19.44 10.22
N GLY A 7 3.52 -19.22 10.83
CA GLY A 7 2.89 -17.90 10.95
C GLY A 7 1.94 -17.51 9.82
N LEU A 8 1.70 -18.39 8.84
CA LEU A 8 0.73 -18.18 7.75
C LEU A 8 -0.15 -19.42 7.56
N VAL A 9 -1.45 -19.25 7.76
CA VAL A 9 -2.46 -20.30 7.60
C VAL A 9 -3.60 -19.83 6.71
N VAL A 10 -4.28 -20.75 6.05
CA VAL A 10 -5.46 -20.46 5.23
C VAL A 10 -6.70 -20.99 5.92
N ARG A 11 -7.71 -20.13 6.05
CA ARG A 11 -9.03 -20.50 6.55
C ARG A 11 -10.09 -19.82 5.69
N ASN A 12 -11.03 -20.61 5.19
CA ASN A 12 -12.14 -20.13 4.34
C ASN A 12 -11.68 -19.31 3.12
N GLY A 13 -10.56 -19.67 2.50
CA GLY A 13 -10.01 -18.94 1.35
C GLY A 13 -9.29 -17.63 1.71
N PHE A 14 -9.04 -17.36 3.00
CA PHE A 14 -8.29 -16.19 3.45
C PHE A 14 -7.04 -16.60 4.21
N ALA A 15 -5.97 -15.84 4.03
CA ALA A 15 -4.78 -15.94 4.86
C ALA A 15 -5.05 -15.34 6.25
N GLU A 16 -4.71 -16.09 7.29
CA GLU A 16 -4.76 -15.74 8.70
C GLU A 16 -3.38 -15.99 9.34
N GLY A 17 -3.18 -15.44 10.54
CA GLY A 17 -1.97 -15.61 11.33
C GLY A 17 -1.02 -14.41 11.27
N PRO A 18 0.06 -14.42 12.07
CA PRO A 18 0.93 -13.26 12.26
C PRO A 18 1.50 -12.64 10.98
N LEU A 19 1.79 -13.46 9.95
CA LEU A 19 2.30 -12.97 8.67
C LEU A 19 1.19 -12.26 7.85
N ALA A 20 -0.04 -12.78 7.88
CA ALA A 20 -1.19 -12.14 7.27
C ALA A 20 -1.52 -10.81 7.97
N ASP A 21 -1.53 -10.80 9.31
CA ASP A 21 -1.76 -9.60 10.11
C ASP A 21 -0.70 -8.53 9.85
N ALA A 22 0.57 -8.92 9.74
CA ALA A 22 1.65 -8.00 9.40
C ALA A 22 1.51 -7.42 7.99
N ALA A 23 1.07 -8.23 7.01
CA ALA A 23 0.80 -7.75 5.66
C ALA A 23 -0.40 -6.78 5.63
N LEU A 24 -1.49 -7.09 6.33
CA LEU A 24 -2.66 -6.21 6.48
C LEU A 24 -2.28 -4.87 7.16
N SER A 25 -1.53 -4.93 8.26
CA SER A 25 -1.04 -3.73 8.97
C SER A 25 -0.16 -2.85 8.08
N ARG A 26 0.70 -3.45 7.25
CA ARG A 26 1.49 -2.71 6.25
C ARG A 26 0.62 -2.06 5.19
N ALA A 27 -0.35 -2.79 4.64
CA ALA A 27 -1.30 -2.28 3.66
C ALA A 27 -2.08 -1.08 4.22
N TYR A 28 -2.60 -1.20 5.44
CA TYR A 28 -3.32 -0.14 6.11
C TYR A 28 -2.46 1.13 6.30
N ARG A 29 -1.25 0.97 6.86
CA ARG A 29 -0.33 2.11 7.08
C ARG A 29 0.14 2.75 5.78
N ALA A 30 0.33 1.96 4.71
CA ALA A 30 0.66 2.49 3.40
C ALA A 30 -0.50 3.31 2.81
N GLY A 31 -1.73 2.81 2.94
CA GLY A 31 -2.94 3.52 2.55
C GLY A 31 -3.13 4.84 3.30
N GLN A 32 -2.95 4.85 4.63
CA GLN A 32 -2.98 6.08 5.43
C GLN A 32 -1.94 7.08 4.94
N ARG A 33 -0.70 6.63 4.70
CA ARG A 33 0.35 7.51 4.21
C ARG A 33 0.04 8.09 2.83
N LEU A 34 -0.54 7.29 1.94
CA LEU A 34 -0.96 7.76 0.63
C LEU A 34 -2.10 8.78 0.74
N ALA A 35 -3.05 8.58 1.65
CA ALA A 35 -4.12 9.54 1.90
C ALA A 35 -3.57 10.89 2.38
N GLU A 36 -2.65 10.90 3.34
CA GLU A 36 -1.96 12.12 3.81
C GLU A 36 -1.26 12.85 2.66
N VAL A 37 -0.54 12.11 1.81
CA VAL A 37 0.17 12.67 0.64
C VAL A 37 -0.81 13.29 -0.35
N GLN A 38 -1.97 12.67 -0.57
CA GLN A 38 -3.00 13.20 -1.45
C GLN A 38 -3.66 14.47 -0.88
N GLU A 39 -3.90 14.53 0.42
CA GLU A 39 -4.44 15.72 1.09
C GLU A 39 -3.48 16.92 1.01
N GLN A 40 -2.18 16.67 1.11
CA GLN A 40 -1.14 17.70 1.05
C GLN A 40 -0.64 17.99 -0.37
N ALA A 41 -1.15 17.30 -1.39
CA ALA A 41 -0.60 17.34 -2.74
C ALA A 41 -0.59 18.74 -3.38
N SER A 42 -1.51 19.63 -2.99
CA SER A 42 -1.59 21.01 -3.48
C SER A 42 -0.49 21.92 -2.93
N THR A 43 0.08 21.60 -1.77
CA THR A 43 1.11 22.39 -1.10
C THR A 43 2.52 21.81 -1.28
N MET A 44 2.62 20.56 -1.74
CA MET A 44 3.89 19.89 -2.00
C MET A 44 4.49 20.28 -3.36
N THR A 45 5.82 20.31 -3.41
CA THR A 45 6.57 20.32 -4.68
C THR A 45 6.47 18.94 -5.36
N ASP A 46 6.75 18.88 -6.66
CA ASP A 46 6.71 17.61 -7.40
C ASP A 46 7.71 16.58 -6.82
N GLY A 47 8.87 17.03 -6.34
CA GLY A 47 9.85 16.17 -5.68
C GLY A 47 9.36 15.63 -4.33
N GLN A 48 8.69 16.46 -3.53
CA GLN A 48 8.10 16.04 -2.26
C GLN A 48 6.94 15.06 -2.48
N LEU A 49 6.08 15.34 -3.45
CA LEU A 49 4.96 14.46 -3.80
C LEU A 49 5.47 13.09 -4.27
N ARG A 50 6.47 13.08 -5.15
CA ARG A 50 7.13 11.87 -5.65
C ARG A 50 7.76 11.04 -4.52
N ASP A 51 8.47 11.68 -3.60
CA ASP A 51 9.05 11.00 -2.43
C ASP A 51 7.96 10.43 -1.50
N GLY A 52 6.87 11.19 -1.28
CA GLY A 52 5.70 10.72 -0.51
C GLY A 52 5.10 9.44 -1.09
N VAL A 53 4.83 9.44 -2.40
CA VAL A 53 4.32 8.27 -3.14
C VAL A 53 5.32 7.10 -3.07
N TYR A 54 6.60 7.37 -3.31
CA TYR A 54 7.65 6.35 -3.24
C TYR A 54 7.68 5.65 -1.86
N ARG A 55 7.65 6.43 -0.77
CA ARG A 55 7.67 5.88 0.59
C ARG A 55 6.43 5.07 0.92
N ALA A 56 5.25 5.49 0.46
CA ALA A 56 4.01 4.74 0.65
C ALA A 56 4.09 3.36 -0.05
N LEU A 57 4.50 3.34 -1.32
CA LEU A 57 4.64 2.09 -2.09
C LEU A 57 5.72 1.15 -1.55
N ARG A 58 6.88 1.71 -1.16
CA ARG A 58 7.98 0.94 -0.59
C ARG A 58 7.55 0.28 0.72
N ARG A 59 6.73 0.96 1.52
CA ARG A 59 6.21 0.41 2.77
C ARG A 59 5.26 -0.77 2.54
N PHE A 60 4.42 -0.68 1.51
CA PHE A 60 3.50 -1.76 1.16
C PHE A 60 4.24 -2.98 0.62
N THR A 61 4.98 -2.78 -0.46
CA THR A 61 5.65 -3.87 -1.20
C THR A 61 6.84 -4.45 -0.47
N GLN A 62 7.45 -3.70 0.47
CA GLN A 62 8.78 -3.99 1.04
C GLN A 62 9.91 -4.07 -0.01
N GLU A 63 9.60 -3.77 -1.27
CA GLU A 63 10.53 -3.76 -2.38
C GLU A 63 10.77 -2.33 -2.86
N GLN A 64 11.74 -2.17 -3.77
CA GLN A 64 11.94 -0.89 -4.42
C GLN A 64 10.81 -0.66 -5.45
N PRO A 65 9.97 0.38 -5.26
CA PRO A 65 8.91 0.69 -6.21
C PRO A 65 9.50 1.02 -7.58
N ARG A 66 8.82 0.58 -8.64
CA ARG A 66 9.21 0.93 -10.01
C ARG A 66 9.05 2.43 -10.24
N THR A 67 10.07 3.06 -10.81
CA THR A 67 10.09 4.50 -11.12
C THR A 67 8.85 4.93 -11.90
N CYS A 68 8.47 4.18 -12.95
CA CYS A 68 7.31 4.51 -13.78
C CYS A 68 5.98 4.48 -13.00
N GLN A 69 5.86 3.58 -12.01
CA GLN A 69 4.67 3.48 -11.18
C GLN A 69 4.57 4.69 -10.26
N VAL A 70 5.67 5.08 -9.61
CA VAL A 70 5.74 6.28 -8.77
C VAL A 70 5.35 7.52 -9.58
N ASP A 71 5.88 7.64 -10.80
CA ASP A 71 5.68 8.82 -11.66
C ASP A 71 4.24 8.91 -12.15
N SER A 72 3.65 7.78 -12.52
CA SER A 72 2.25 7.70 -12.93
C SER A 72 1.31 8.10 -11.79
N LEU A 73 1.53 7.57 -10.58
CA LEU A 73 0.72 7.90 -9.40
C LEU A 73 0.90 9.37 -8.98
N THR A 74 2.13 9.86 -9.01
CA THR A 74 2.46 11.28 -8.72
C THR A 74 1.71 12.20 -9.68
N ALA A 75 1.72 11.90 -10.98
CA ALA A 75 1.03 12.69 -11.99
C ALA A 75 -0.51 12.64 -11.82
N LEU A 76 -1.07 11.49 -11.46
CA LEU A 76 -2.50 11.36 -11.17
C LEU A 76 -2.92 12.20 -9.97
N ILE A 77 -2.19 12.09 -8.85
CA ILE A 77 -2.46 12.86 -7.64
C ILE A 77 -2.34 14.37 -7.90
N ARG A 78 -1.34 14.78 -8.68
CA ARG A 78 -1.15 16.19 -9.04
C ARG A 78 -2.31 16.76 -9.85
N ARG A 79 -3.00 15.93 -10.63
CA ARG A 79 -4.22 16.29 -11.38
C ARG A 79 -5.48 16.27 -10.51
N GLY A 80 -5.36 16.00 -9.21
CA GLY A 80 -6.49 15.87 -8.30
C GLY A 80 -7.22 14.53 -8.39
N VAL A 81 -6.64 13.53 -9.07
CA VAL A 81 -7.22 12.18 -9.11
C VAL A 81 -6.96 11.51 -7.76
N ARG A 82 -8.05 11.17 -7.07
CA ARG A 82 -7.98 10.40 -5.82
C ARG A 82 -7.74 8.94 -6.14
N ILE A 83 -6.68 8.41 -5.55
CA ILE A 83 -6.28 7.02 -5.60
C ILE A 83 -6.84 6.37 -4.34
N ASP A 84 -7.89 5.59 -4.53
CA ASP A 84 -8.43 4.76 -3.46
C ASP A 84 -7.49 3.58 -3.23
N TRP A 85 -6.97 3.52 -2.01
CA TRP A 85 -6.19 2.38 -1.57
C TRP A 85 -7.16 1.35 -0.98
N PRO A 86 -7.33 0.17 -1.60
CA PRO A 86 -8.22 -0.84 -1.04
C PRO A 86 -7.60 -1.34 0.27
N ALA A 87 -8.12 -0.86 1.39
CA ALA A 87 -7.89 -1.47 2.69
C ALA A 87 -8.67 -2.79 2.69
N CYS A 88 -8.03 -3.87 2.27
CA CYS A 88 -8.61 -5.19 2.46
C CYS A 88 -8.52 -5.55 3.93
N ASP A 89 -9.64 -5.90 4.57
CA ASP A 89 -9.66 -6.41 5.94
C ASP A 89 -9.16 -7.87 6.03
N ARG A 90 -9.08 -8.54 4.87
CA ARG A 90 -8.63 -9.93 4.74
C ARG A 90 -7.80 -10.10 3.48
N LEU A 91 -6.79 -10.95 3.56
CA LEU A 91 -5.96 -11.31 2.40
C LEU A 91 -6.55 -12.56 1.75
N PRO A 92 -7.09 -12.47 0.52
CA PRO A 92 -7.55 -13.66 -0.19
C PRO A 92 -6.35 -14.58 -0.46
N CYS A 93 -6.52 -15.87 -0.21
CA CYS A 93 -5.58 -16.89 -0.63
C CYS A 93 -6.02 -17.38 -2.02
N ALA A 94 -5.15 -17.21 -3.00
CA ALA A 94 -5.36 -17.66 -4.38
C ALA A 94 -5.28 -19.20 -4.49
#